data_AF-A0A496RRV2-F1
#
_entry.id   AF-A0A496RRV2-F1
#
_cell.length_a   1.000
_cell.length_b   1.000
_cell.length_c   1.000
_cell.angle_alpha   90.00
_cell.angle_beta   90.00
_cell.angle_gamma   90.00
#
_symmetry.space_group_name_H-M   'P 1'
#
loop_
_entity.id
_entity.type
_entity.pdbx_description
1 polymer ?
#
loop_
_entity_poly.entity_id
_entity_poly.type
_entity_poly.pdbx_seq_one_letter_code
_entity_poly.pdbx_strand_id
1 'polypeptide(L)'
;MKQGRKNNKEVKTKIHAMPLKPKASFDNFRNIDQKLAVAVGNLWGMVWGKSDPAIDQKTKLLLSLANAVGAGRIRQAARELIKAYSLGVTVDELDELFMLFIWNQGIGNFASEIGTSVLFKAYQMIKEADTQGVQREQILKKLIEIFGEENPDVSIR
;
A
#
# COMPACT_ATOMS: atom_id res chain seq x y z
N MET A 1 37.13 -2.49 33.43
CA MET A 1 37.30 -2.12 32.00
C MET A 1 36.74 -3.23 31.12
N LYS A 2 36.01 -2.85 30.06
CA LYS A 2 35.44 -3.69 28.97
C LYS A 2 34.20 -4.54 29.28
N GLN A 3 33.04 -3.88 29.35
CA GLN A 3 31.77 -4.51 28.97
C GLN A 3 30.84 -3.48 28.31
N GLY A 4 31.30 -2.94 27.19
CA GLY A 4 30.55 -2.00 26.37
C GLY A 4 30.85 -2.26 24.91
N ARG A 5 30.23 -3.30 24.33
CA ARG A 5 30.27 -3.59 22.88
C ARG A 5 29.34 -4.72 22.42
N LYS A 6 28.16 -4.92 23.04
CA LYS A 6 27.14 -5.86 22.52
C LYS A 6 25.79 -5.26 22.14
N ASN A 7 25.55 -3.96 22.32
CA ASN A 7 24.21 -3.38 22.08
C ASN A 7 24.04 -2.48 20.84
N ASN A 8 24.99 -2.44 19.90
CA ASN A 8 24.90 -1.52 18.76
C ASN A 8 24.56 -2.17 17.41
N LYS A 9 24.03 -3.41 17.40
CA LYS A 9 23.57 -4.09 16.17
C LYS A 9 22.08 -4.43 16.15
N GLU A 10 21.36 -4.32 17.27
CA GLU A 10 19.91 -4.59 17.34
C GLU A 10 19.03 -3.34 17.26
N VAL A 11 19.63 -2.15 17.26
CA VAL A 11 18.94 -0.88 16.97
C VAL A 11 19.24 -0.45 15.53
N LYS A 12 19.08 -1.37 14.58
CA LYS A 12 18.77 -0.99 13.20
C LYS A 12 17.26 -1.13 13.08
N THR A 13 16.60 0.00 13.26
CA THR A 13 15.22 0.31 12.88
C THR A 13 14.58 -0.83 12.11
N LYS A 14 13.60 -1.51 12.73
CA LYS A 14 12.61 -2.30 11.98
C LYS A 14 11.99 -1.35 10.98
N ILE A 15 12.55 -1.29 9.77
CA ILE A 15 11.88 -0.73 8.61
C ILE A 15 10.56 -1.48 8.58
N HIS A 16 9.47 -0.77 8.85
CA HIS A 16 8.12 -1.31 8.80
C HIS A 16 8.03 -2.18 7.54
N ALA A 17 7.96 -3.50 7.73
CA ALA A 17 7.85 -4.40 6.60
C ALA A 17 6.60 -3.99 5.84
N MET A 18 6.77 -3.53 4.59
CA MET A 18 5.67 -3.05 3.75
C MET A 18 4.46 -4.00 3.87
N PRO A 19 3.30 -3.49 4.31
CA PRO A 19 2.12 -4.32 4.49
C PRO A 19 1.57 -4.78 3.14
N LEU A 20 0.71 -5.79 3.16
CA LEU A 20 -0.01 -6.25 1.96
C LEU A 20 0.94 -6.62 0.80
N LYS A 21 2.03 -7.34 1.09
CA LYS A 21 2.81 -8.00 0.04
C LYS A 21 1.97 -9.12 -0.56
N PRO A 22 2.02 -9.36 -1.88
CA PRO A 22 1.17 -10.35 -2.56
C PRO A 22 1.64 -11.80 -2.31
N LYS A 23 1.73 -12.20 -1.03
CA LYS A 23 2.22 -13.53 -0.63
C LYS A 23 1.34 -14.64 -1.19
N ALA A 24 0.01 -14.50 -1.04
CA ALA A 24 -0.95 -15.45 -1.57
C ALA A 24 -0.84 -15.60 -3.09
N SER A 25 -0.56 -14.52 -3.83
CA SER A 25 -0.36 -14.60 -5.28
C SER A 25 0.88 -15.42 -5.65
N PHE A 26 1.99 -15.31 -4.92
CA PHE A 26 3.18 -16.11 -5.19
C PHE A 26 2.95 -17.61 -4.95
N ASP A 27 2.22 -17.96 -3.89
CA ASP A 27 1.88 -19.37 -3.61
C ASP A 27 0.89 -19.92 -4.65
N ASN A 28 -0.09 -19.11 -5.10
CA ASN A 28 -0.98 -19.48 -6.20
C ASN A 28 -0.20 -19.72 -7.50
N PHE A 29 0.75 -18.84 -7.87
CA PHE A 29 1.58 -19.07 -9.04
C PHE A 29 2.43 -20.33 -8.90
N ARG A 30 2.93 -20.64 -7.70
CA ARG A 30 3.70 -21.86 -7.45
C ARG A 30 2.86 -23.11 -7.68
N ASN A 31 1.59 -23.08 -7.27
CA ASN A 31 0.65 -24.18 -7.48
C ASN A 31 0.29 -24.37 -8.96
N ILE A 32 0.39 -23.31 -9.78
CA ILE A 32 0.16 -23.37 -11.23
C ILE A 32 1.43 -23.84 -11.96
N ASP A 33 2.54 -23.15 -11.76
CA ASP A 33 3.84 -23.44 -12.37
C ASP A 33 5.01 -22.80 -11.61
N GLN A 34 6.03 -23.60 -11.29
CA GLN A 34 7.19 -23.15 -10.52
C GLN A 34 8.01 -22.07 -11.25
N LYS A 35 8.17 -22.15 -12.58
CA LYS A 35 8.93 -21.16 -13.35
C LYS A 35 8.19 -19.83 -13.40
N LEU A 36 6.87 -19.86 -13.51
CA LEU A 36 6.01 -18.68 -13.42
C LEU A 36 6.16 -18.00 -12.07
N ALA A 37 6.12 -18.74 -10.96
CA ALA A 37 6.30 -18.18 -9.62
C ALA A 37 7.67 -17.47 -9.47
N VAL A 38 8.74 -18.06 -10.00
CA VAL A 38 10.08 -17.46 -10.02
C VAL A 38 10.10 -16.20 -10.87
N ALA A 39 9.51 -16.22 -12.08
CA ALA A 39 9.47 -15.06 -12.96
C ALA A 39 8.73 -13.88 -12.33
N VAL A 40 7.57 -14.13 -11.71
CA VAL A 40 6.78 -13.09 -11.03
C VAL A 40 7.52 -12.56 -9.79
N GLY A 41 8.19 -13.42 -9.02
CA GLY A 41 9.03 -13.02 -7.89
C GLY A 41 10.19 -12.12 -8.32
N ASN A 42 10.87 -12.46 -9.41
CA ASN A 42 11.94 -11.65 -9.98
C ASN A 42 11.43 -10.29 -10.47
N LEU A 43 10.32 -10.27 -11.20
CA LEU A 43 9.68 -9.01 -11.62
C LEU A 43 9.36 -8.12 -10.42
N TRP A 44 8.78 -8.68 -9.36
CA TRP A 44 8.50 -7.95 -8.14
C TRP A 44 9.78 -7.35 -7.51
N GLY A 45 10.85 -8.14 -7.44
CA GLY A 45 12.16 -7.69 -6.97
C GLY A 45 12.74 -6.55 -7.81
N MET A 46 12.60 -6.61 -9.14
CA MET A 46 13.07 -5.56 -10.05
C MET A 46 12.30 -4.24 -9.86
N VAL A 47 10.99 -4.31 -9.60
CA VAL A 47 10.16 -3.11 -9.43
C VAL A 47 10.34 -2.47 -8.04
N TRP A 48 10.33 -3.29 -6.97
CA TRP A 48 10.23 -2.80 -5.58
C TRP A 48 11.44 -3.10 -4.70
N GLY A 49 12.27 -4.06 -5.09
CA GLY A 49 13.42 -4.53 -4.30
C GLY A 49 14.75 -3.90 -4.69
N LYS A 50 14.77 -2.90 -5.59
CA LYS A 50 16.01 -2.25 -6.04
C LYS A 50 16.67 -1.49 -4.89
N SER A 51 17.95 -1.78 -4.63
CA SER A 51 18.73 -1.16 -3.54
C SER A 51 19.04 0.33 -3.77
N ASP A 52 19.09 0.75 -5.04
CA ASP A 52 19.31 2.14 -5.46
C ASP A 52 18.26 2.53 -6.53
N PRO A 53 17.01 2.81 -6.11
CA PRO A 53 15.95 3.15 -7.02
C PRO A 53 16.01 4.62 -7.42
N ALA A 54 15.87 4.90 -8.73
CA ALA A 54 15.84 6.28 -9.24
C ALA A 54 14.58 7.06 -8.83
N ILE A 55 13.50 6.34 -8.50
CA ILE A 55 12.26 6.89 -7.93
C ILE A 55 12.09 6.25 -6.56
N ASP A 56 11.92 7.06 -5.53
CA ASP A 56 11.76 6.57 -4.17
C ASP A 56 10.48 5.71 -4.03
N GLN A 57 10.46 4.89 -2.98
CA GLN A 57 9.39 3.91 -2.79
C GLN A 57 8.02 4.57 -2.57
N LYS A 58 7.97 5.71 -1.88
CA LYS A 58 6.73 6.44 -1.60
C LYS A 58 6.13 6.99 -2.90
N THR A 59 6.95 7.64 -3.74
CA THR A 59 6.52 8.13 -5.05
C THR A 59 6.06 6.99 -5.97
N LYS A 60 6.78 5.86 -6.01
CA LYS A 60 6.35 4.69 -6.80
C LYS A 60 4.97 4.17 -6.39
N LEU A 61 4.66 4.15 -5.10
CA LEU A 61 3.35 3.72 -4.60
C LEU A 61 2.24 4.69 -5.01
N LEU A 62 2.47 6.00 -4.94
CA LEU A 62 1.50 7.00 -5.40
C LEU A 62 1.24 6.88 -6.92
N LEU A 63 2.28 6.69 -7.71
CA LEU A 63 2.15 6.42 -9.16
C LEU A 63 1.41 5.11 -9.43
N SER A 64 1.75 4.04 -8.70
CA SER A 64 1.08 2.74 -8.83
C SER A 64 -0.40 2.82 -8.42
N LEU A 65 -0.72 3.59 -7.39
CA LEU A 65 -2.07 3.86 -6.94
C LEU A 65 -2.84 4.58 -8.05
N ALA A 66 -2.32 5.71 -8.55
CA ALA A 66 -2.95 6.48 -9.62
C ALA A 66 -3.19 5.64 -10.89
N ASN A 67 -2.20 4.85 -11.30
CA ASN A 67 -2.31 3.94 -12.43
C ASN A 67 -3.37 2.84 -12.18
N ALA A 68 -3.44 2.30 -10.96
CA ALA A 68 -4.45 1.31 -10.61
C ALA A 68 -5.87 1.90 -10.64
N VAL A 69 -6.05 3.15 -10.20
CA VAL A 69 -7.33 3.87 -10.33
C VAL A 69 -7.71 4.06 -11.79
N GLY A 70 -6.79 4.57 -12.62
CA GLY A 70 -7.03 4.75 -14.06
C GLY A 70 -7.35 3.45 -14.81
N ALA A 71 -6.83 2.31 -14.33
CA ALA A 71 -7.12 0.98 -14.88
C ALA A 71 -8.37 0.31 -14.27
N GLY A 72 -9.14 0.99 -13.41
CA GLY A 72 -10.31 0.41 -12.72
C GLY A 72 -9.96 -0.70 -11.71
N ARG A 73 -8.69 -0.85 -11.34
CA ARG A 73 -8.20 -1.89 -10.41
C ARG A 73 -8.31 -1.40 -8.97
N ILE A 74 -9.52 -1.07 -8.54
CA ILE A 74 -9.83 -0.39 -7.27
C ILE A 74 -9.26 -1.12 -6.04
N ARG A 75 -9.37 -2.46 -5.96
CA ARG A 75 -8.80 -3.23 -4.85
C ARG A 75 -7.27 -3.08 -4.78
N GLN A 76 -6.62 -3.08 -5.94
CA GLN A 76 -5.18 -2.87 -6.01
C GLN A 76 -4.82 -1.43 -5.60
N ALA A 77 -5.58 -0.43 -6.05
CA ALA A 77 -5.38 0.96 -5.65
C ALA A 77 -5.49 1.14 -4.13
N ALA A 78 -6.47 0.52 -3.47
CA ALA A 78 -6.62 0.55 -2.01
C ALA A 78 -5.39 -0.02 -1.29
N ARG A 79 -4.83 -1.13 -1.80
CA ARG A 79 -3.60 -1.72 -1.22
C ARG A 79 -2.40 -0.81 -1.40
N GLU A 80 -2.25 -0.18 -2.56
CA GLU A 80 -1.16 0.77 -2.81
C GLU A 80 -1.29 2.01 -1.92
N LEU A 81 -2.50 2.50 -1.67
CA LEU A 81 -2.78 3.57 -0.69
C LEU A 81 -2.30 3.20 0.71
N ILE A 82 -2.67 2.02 1.22
CA ILE A 82 -2.29 1.58 2.57
C ILE A 82 -0.77 1.43 2.69
N LYS A 83 -0.12 0.87 1.65
CA LYS A 83 1.34 0.78 1.60
C LYS A 83 1.97 2.18 1.60
N ALA A 84 1.46 3.10 0.80
CA ALA A 84 2.01 4.44 0.70
C ALA A 84 1.89 5.18 2.04
N TYR A 85 0.71 5.09 2.69
CA TYR A 85 0.49 5.63 4.03
C TYR A 85 1.42 5.02 5.08
N SER A 86 1.71 3.71 4.98
CA SER A 86 2.68 3.04 5.87
C SER A 86 4.11 3.55 5.73
N LEU A 87 4.44 4.19 4.60
CA LEU A 87 5.73 4.83 4.34
C LEU A 87 5.71 6.34 4.61
N GLY A 88 4.65 6.86 5.24
CA GLY A 88 4.56 8.27 5.65
C GLY A 88 4.04 9.21 4.56
N VAL A 89 3.22 8.71 3.62
CA VAL A 89 2.34 9.61 2.87
C VAL A 89 1.38 10.30 3.84
N THR A 90 1.23 11.61 3.73
CA THR A 90 0.35 12.42 4.58
C THR A 90 -1.09 12.47 4.04
N VAL A 91 -2.03 12.92 4.88
CA VAL A 91 -3.39 13.20 4.41
C VAL A 91 -3.39 14.29 3.35
N ASP A 92 -2.59 15.35 3.50
CA ASP A 92 -2.49 16.42 2.51
C ASP A 92 -2.01 15.92 1.13
N GLU A 93 -1.02 15.03 1.09
CA GLU A 93 -0.58 14.41 -0.16
C GLU A 93 -1.66 13.52 -0.80
N LEU A 94 -2.46 12.83 0.03
CA LEU A 94 -3.61 12.08 -0.47
C LEU A 94 -4.71 13.01 -0.96
N ASP A 95 -5.00 14.11 -0.27
CA ASP A 95 -5.98 15.12 -0.68
C ASP A 95 -5.65 15.64 -2.09
N GLU A 96 -4.40 16.04 -2.32
CA GLU A 96 -3.95 16.48 -3.65
C GLU A 96 -4.13 15.37 -4.71
N LEU A 97 -3.75 14.13 -4.39
CA LEU A 97 -3.88 13.02 -5.33
C LEU A 97 -5.35 12.69 -5.67
N PHE A 98 -6.25 12.74 -4.69
CA PHE A 98 -7.68 12.53 -4.93
C PHE A 98 -8.30 13.69 -5.74
N MET A 99 -7.82 14.93 -5.55
CA MET A 99 -8.21 16.05 -6.44
C MET A 99 -7.76 15.81 -7.87
N LEU A 100 -6.56 15.24 -8.08
CA LEU A 100 -6.10 14.85 -9.42
C LEU A 100 -6.98 13.76 -10.05
N PHE A 101 -7.56 12.84 -9.26
CA PHE A 101 -8.52 11.86 -9.80
C PHE A 101 -9.81 12.51 -10.28
N ILE A 102 -10.35 13.45 -9.49
CA ILE A 102 -11.53 14.22 -9.86
C ILE A 102 -11.26 15.00 -11.16
N TRP A 103 -10.11 15.68 -11.24
CA TRP A 103 -9.73 16.46 -12.41
C TRP A 103 -9.51 15.60 -13.65
N ASN A 104 -8.70 14.54 -13.56
CA ASN A 104 -8.27 13.77 -14.72
C ASN A 104 -9.33 12.77 -15.22
N GLN A 105 -10.20 12.26 -14.35
CA GLN A 105 -11.22 11.26 -14.73
C GLN A 105 -12.64 11.84 -14.78
N GLY A 106 -12.81 13.08 -14.30
CA GLY A 106 -14.09 13.77 -14.26
C GLY A 106 -14.89 13.52 -12.98
N ILE A 107 -15.63 14.55 -12.56
CA ILE A 107 -16.41 14.56 -11.32
C ILE A 107 -17.47 13.44 -11.30
N GLY A 108 -18.13 13.17 -12.43
CA GLY A 108 -19.17 12.13 -12.53
C GLY A 108 -18.61 10.73 -12.28
N ASN A 109 -17.49 10.39 -12.94
CA ASN A 109 -16.80 9.11 -12.72
C ASN A 109 -16.26 9.01 -11.29
N PHE A 110 -15.71 10.11 -10.74
CA PHE A 110 -15.29 10.11 -9.36
C PHE A 110 -16.46 9.80 -8.43
N ALA A 111 -17.61 10.47 -8.58
CA ALA A 111 -18.75 10.28 -7.71
C ALA A 111 -19.34 8.87 -7.80
N SER A 112 -19.43 8.28 -9.00
CA SER A 112 -20.02 6.94 -9.19
C SER A 112 -19.05 5.81 -8.84
N GLU A 113 -17.81 5.87 -9.34
CA GLU A 113 -16.86 4.75 -9.28
C GLU A 113 -15.92 4.86 -8.09
N ILE A 114 -15.33 6.03 -7.85
CA ILE A 114 -14.30 6.20 -6.82
C ILE A 114 -14.94 6.49 -5.47
N GLY A 115 -15.89 7.40 -5.39
CA GLY A 115 -16.52 7.87 -4.15
C GLY A 115 -17.32 6.78 -3.42
N THR A 116 -17.78 5.76 -4.13
CA THR A 116 -18.47 4.59 -3.53
C THR A 116 -17.53 3.43 -3.24
N SER A 117 -16.27 3.53 -3.66
CA SER A 117 -15.31 2.42 -3.67
C SER A 117 -14.67 2.10 -2.32
N VAL A 118 -14.09 0.91 -2.23
CA VAL A 118 -13.22 0.51 -1.10
C VAL A 118 -11.96 1.38 -0.98
N LEU A 119 -11.46 1.94 -2.08
CA LEU A 119 -10.32 2.86 -2.06
C LEU A 119 -10.68 4.15 -1.32
N PHE A 120 -11.82 4.74 -1.67
CA PHE A 120 -12.25 6.00 -1.05
C PHE A 120 -12.64 5.79 0.42
N LYS A 121 -13.27 4.66 0.76
CA LYS A 121 -13.50 4.27 2.17
C LYS A 121 -12.19 4.18 2.98
N ALA A 122 -11.13 3.60 2.41
CA ALA A 122 -9.83 3.55 3.09
C ALA A 122 -9.21 4.93 3.27
N TYR A 123 -9.31 5.80 2.26
CA TYR A 123 -8.87 7.20 2.35
C TYR A 123 -9.65 7.99 3.40
N GLN A 124 -10.98 7.89 3.43
CA GLN A 124 -11.82 8.57 4.42
C GLN A 124 -11.48 8.11 5.85
N MET A 125 -11.29 6.80 6.06
CA MET A 125 -10.89 6.26 7.36
C MET A 125 -9.55 6.84 7.83
N ILE A 126 -8.57 6.96 6.93
CA ILE A 126 -7.30 7.62 7.25
C ILE A 126 -7.55 9.07 7.65
N LYS A 127 -8.26 9.83 6.82
CA LYS A 127 -8.49 11.26 7.00
C LYS A 127 -9.24 11.57 8.30
N GLU A 128 -10.29 10.82 8.60
CA GLU A 128 -11.08 10.96 9.83
C GLU A 128 -10.25 10.66 11.07
N ALA A 129 -9.49 9.56 11.07
CA ALA A 129 -8.69 9.16 12.21
C ALA A 129 -7.49 10.10 12.43
N ASP A 130 -6.85 10.58 11.37
CA ASP A 130 -5.76 11.56 11.43
C ASP A 130 -6.25 12.90 12.00
N THR A 131 -7.44 13.36 11.58
CA THR A 131 -8.10 14.56 12.12
C THR A 131 -8.42 14.41 13.61
N GLN A 132 -8.73 13.20 14.07
CA GLN A 132 -8.97 12.88 15.48
C GLN A 132 -7.67 12.70 16.29
N GLY A 133 -6.50 12.86 15.67
CA GLY A 133 -5.20 12.69 16.33
C GLY A 133 -4.88 11.22 16.67
N VAL A 134 -5.49 10.27 15.98
CA VAL A 134 -5.19 8.85 16.17
C VAL A 134 -3.80 8.55 15.64
N GLN A 135 -3.01 7.81 16.41
CA GLN A 135 -1.65 7.44 16.00
C GLN A 135 -1.67 6.60 14.72
N ARG A 136 -0.79 6.94 13.76
CA ARG A 136 -0.68 6.29 12.45
C ARG A 136 -0.60 4.76 12.53
N GLU A 137 0.12 4.21 13.50
CA GLU A 137 0.24 2.76 13.68
C GLU A 137 -1.10 2.10 13.98
N GLN A 138 -1.97 2.78 14.74
CA GLN A 138 -3.32 2.29 15.06
C GLN A 138 -4.23 2.37 13.83
N ILE A 139 -4.12 3.44 13.05
CA ILE A 139 -4.83 3.60 11.77
C ILE A 139 -4.41 2.47 10.81
N LEU A 140 -3.10 2.25 10.64
CA LEU A 140 -2.56 1.18 9.80
C LEU A 140 -3.03 -0.21 10.22
N LYS A 141 -3.09 -0.48 11.53
CA LYS A 141 -3.59 -1.76 12.04
C LYS A 141 -5.04 -1.99 11.62
N LYS A 142 -5.92 -1.01 11.83
CA LYS A 142 -7.33 -1.08 11.42
C LYS A 142 -7.48 -1.23 9.91
N LEU A 143 -6.69 -0.48 9.13
CA LEU A 143 -6.70 -0.59 7.67
C LEU A 143 -6.32 -1.99 7.19
N ILE A 144 -5.30 -2.61 7.78
CA ILE A 144 -4.89 -3.97 7.41
C ILE A 144 -5.95 -4.99 7.82
N GLU A 145 -6.59 -4.82 8.98
CA GLU A 145 -7.69 -5.69 9.42
C GLU A 145 -8.90 -5.61 8.47
N ILE A 146 -9.24 -4.42 7.99
CA ILE A 146 -10.44 -4.18 7.18
C ILE A 146 -10.19 -4.42 5.68
N PHE A 147 -9.02 -4.06 5.16
CA PHE A 147 -8.72 -4.09 3.73
C PHE A 147 -7.64 -5.11 3.34
N GLY A 148 -7.15 -5.89 4.31
CA GLY A 148 -6.16 -6.94 4.08
C GLY A 148 -6.73 -8.23 3.50
N GLU A 149 -5.85 -9.07 3.00
CA GLU A 149 -6.19 -10.36 2.36
C GLU A 149 -6.83 -11.37 3.34
N GLU A 150 -6.64 -11.16 4.65
CA GLU A 150 -7.23 -12.00 5.71
C GLU A 150 -8.69 -11.63 6.04
N ASN A 151 -9.21 -10.49 5.56
CA ASN A 151 -10.61 -10.16 5.77
C ASN A 151 -11.50 -11.01 4.84
N PRO A 152 -12.42 -11.84 5.37
CA PRO A 152 -13.33 -12.67 4.59
C PRO A 152 -14.08 -11.87 3.51
N ASP A 153 -14.50 -10.64 3.81
CA ASP A 153 -15.27 -9.76 2.92
C ASP A 153 -14.42 -9.16 1.79
N VAL A 154 -13.09 -9.19 1.93
CA VAL A 154 -12.11 -8.76 0.93
C VAL A 154 -11.53 -9.97 0.19
N SER A 155 -11.49 -11.13 0.84
CA SER A 155 -10.89 -12.39 0.36
C SER A 155 -11.74 -13.16 -0.66
N ILE A 156 -12.86 -12.61 -1.14
CA ILE A 156 -13.79 -13.37 -1.98
C ILE A 156 -13.29 -13.49 -3.42
N ARG A 157 -12.86 -14.73 -3.75
CA ARG A 157 -12.80 -15.46 -5.03
C ARG A 157 -12.10 -14.81 -6.23
#